data_AF-A0A7W2JV53-F1
#
_entry.id   AF-A0A7W2JV53-F1
#
_cell.length_a   1.000
_cell.length_b   1.000
_cell.length_c   1.000
_cell.angle_alpha   90.00
_cell.angle_beta   90.00
_cell.angle_gamma   90.00
#
_symmetry.space_group_name_H-M   'P 1'
#
loop_
_entity.id
_entity.type
_entity.pdbx_description
1 polymer ?
#
loop_
_entity_poly.entity_id
_entity_poly.type
_entity_poly.pdbx_seq_one_letter_code
_entity_poly.pdbx_strand_id
1 'polypeptide(L)'
;MPYQIVEMRNELSDSYLRKERNLPASLNAELAAAEAAAGSTAALPDSKKAERSIGIIKSMMATRDQQIAFNRGRLGTEQGGRFDDRSIKEVIDELRKLDDYDVPAALDVELSLYTAALALYVDLKAQEQLREKLDALEKARRDALEKESYKEAATYASDIGKEIANRFGNQVAQAANDMQKGIAGKRIGSYQEALKSFEKLSQNPGLRLNAKDSVAVAQALEALDKATLGDNMLRLGKAFGVTGGVIQAAGLVDSAVSGFKTGDWKPFLLELESAVVGKVAGSLAGAMAGIALGFLVSVPAGAVAGTVLAAVFIGAASSYFDTEKVDQINQWVTGVVAP
;
A
#
# COMPACT_ATOMS: atom_id res chain seq x y z
N MET A 1 53.15 -18.69 31.36
CA MET A 1 51.75 -19.17 31.26
C MET A 1 50.72 -18.08 31.59
N PRO A 2 50.64 -17.43 32.78
CA PRO A 2 49.56 -16.45 33.06
C PRO A 2 49.57 -15.18 32.19
N TYR A 3 50.76 -14.70 31.79
CA TYR A 3 50.92 -13.48 30.99
C TYR A 3 50.45 -13.65 29.53
N GLN A 4 50.76 -14.79 28.91
CA GLN A 4 50.39 -15.10 27.52
C GLN A 4 48.87 -15.20 27.34
N ILE A 5 48.15 -15.72 28.34
CA ILE A 5 46.68 -15.82 28.33
C ILE A 5 46.04 -14.43 28.37
N VAL A 6 46.58 -13.53 29.21
CA VAL A 6 46.10 -12.14 29.34
C VAL A 6 46.37 -11.36 28.05
N GLU A 7 47.56 -11.50 27.47
CA GLU A 7 47.94 -10.85 26.22
C GLU A 7 47.04 -11.30 25.05
N MET A 8 46.87 -12.61 24.86
CA MET A 8 45.99 -13.15 23.81
C MET A 8 44.52 -12.74 23.98
N ARG A 9 44.00 -12.72 25.21
CA ARG A 9 42.63 -12.25 25.49
C ARG A 9 42.47 -10.76 25.18
N ASN A 10 43.47 -9.94 25.51
CA ASN A 10 43.46 -8.52 25.19
C ASN A 10 43.53 -8.28 23.68
N GLU A 11 44.39 -8.99 22.96
CA GLU A 11 44.49 -8.91 21.50
C GLU A 11 43.17 -9.30 20.81
N LEU A 12 42.52 -10.37 21.29
CA LEU A 12 41.19 -10.78 20.85
C LEU A 12 40.21 -9.64 21.12
N SER A 13 40.08 -9.16 22.37
CA SER A 13 39.18 -8.06 22.73
C SER A 13 39.37 -6.83 21.86
N ASP A 14 40.61 -6.38 21.64
CA ASP A 14 40.94 -5.25 20.78
C ASP A 14 40.56 -5.49 19.32
N SER A 15 40.79 -6.70 18.81
CA SER A 15 40.34 -7.09 17.47
C SER A 15 38.81 -7.05 17.36
N TYR A 16 38.08 -7.41 18.41
CA TYR A 16 36.62 -7.37 18.42
C TYR A 16 36.07 -5.96 18.54
N LEU A 17 36.65 -5.10 19.39
CA LEU A 17 36.29 -3.68 19.46
C LEU A 17 36.51 -2.98 18.11
N ARG A 18 37.56 -3.35 17.37
CA ARG A 18 37.77 -2.88 15.99
C ARG A 18 36.66 -3.36 15.05
N LYS A 19 36.27 -4.63 15.11
CA LYS A 19 35.18 -5.19 14.28
C LYS A 19 33.84 -4.53 14.59
N GLU A 20 33.52 -4.37 15.87
CA GLU A 20 32.30 -3.71 16.33
C GLU A 20 32.23 -2.26 15.84
N ARG A 21 33.30 -1.48 16.01
CA ARG A 21 33.37 -0.09 15.53
C ARG A 21 33.21 0.01 14.02
N ASN A 22 33.75 -0.96 13.28
CA ASN A 22 33.68 -1.00 11.82
C ASN A 22 32.41 -1.69 11.29
N LEU A 23 31.58 -2.26 12.17
CA LEU A 23 30.43 -3.07 11.80
C LEU A 23 29.46 -2.35 10.84
N PRO A 24 29.07 -1.07 11.07
CA PRO A 24 28.17 -0.37 10.17
C PRO A 24 28.73 -0.27 8.73
N ALA A 25 30.02 0.04 8.61
CA ALA A 25 30.69 0.14 7.31
C ALA A 25 30.79 -1.23 6.63
N SER A 26 31.10 -2.29 7.38
CA SER A 26 31.16 -3.65 6.85
C SER A 26 29.80 -4.14 6.35
N LEU A 27 28.71 -3.91 7.09
CA LEU A 27 27.37 -4.29 6.67
C LEU A 27 26.90 -3.50 5.45
N ASN A 28 27.27 -2.22 5.35
CA ASN A 28 27.00 -1.43 4.15
C ASN A 28 27.74 -1.99 2.93
N ALA A 29 29.00 -2.39 3.09
CA ALA A 29 29.79 -2.99 2.01
C ALA A 29 29.23 -4.36 1.59
N GLU A 30 28.85 -5.21 2.54
CA GLU A 30 28.20 -6.50 2.28
C GLU A 30 26.88 -6.32 1.52
N LEU A 31 26.04 -5.38 1.96
CA LEU A 31 24.78 -5.06 1.30
C LEU A 31 25.02 -4.57 -0.13
N ALA A 32 25.94 -3.62 -0.33
CA ALA A 32 26.27 -3.10 -1.65
C ALA A 32 26.82 -4.18 -2.59
N ALA A 33 27.63 -5.11 -2.08
CA ALA A 33 28.13 -6.24 -2.85
C ALA A 33 27.00 -7.21 -3.25
N ALA A 34 26.09 -7.52 -2.32
CA ALA A 34 24.94 -8.37 -2.59
C ALA A 34 23.96 -7.71 -3.58
N GLU A 35 23.76 -6.39 -3.46
CA GLU A 35 22.99 -5.62 -4.42
C GLU A 35 23.64 -5.61 -5.80
N ALA A 36 24.96 -5.42 -5.90
CA ALA A 36 25.69 -5.50 -7.16
C ALA A 36 25.58 -6.89 -7.81
N ALA A 37 25.71 -7.96 -7.01
CA ALA A 37 25.63 -9.34 -7.48
C ALA A 37 24.26 -9.69 -8.06
N ALA A 38 23.18 -9.12 -7.54
CA ALA A 38 21.84 -9.37 -8.04
C ALA A 38 21.48 -8.57 -9.33
N GLY A 39 22.41 -7.77 -9.88
CA GLY A 39 22.28 -7.08 -11.17
C GLY A 39 21.66 -5.68 -11.13
N SER A 40 21.51 -5.02 -12.28
CA SER A 40 20.99 -3.63 -12.33
C SER A 40 19.53 -3.51 -11.89
N THR A 41 19.19 -2.45 -11.18
CA THR A 41 17.81 -2.08 -10.78
C THR A 41 17.33 -0.78 -11.45
N ALA A 42 18.11 -0.22 -12.39
CA ALA A 42 17.85 1.12 -12.94
C ALA A 42 16.48 1.26 -13.62
N ALA A 43 15.98 0.18 -14.23
CA ALA A 43 14.68 0.17 -14.92
C ALA A 43 13.49 -0.19 -14.02
N LEU A 44 13.74 -0.54 -12.75
CA LEU A 44 12.68 -1.00 -11.84
C LEU A 44 11.96 0.19 -11.18
N PRO A 45 10.65 0.05 -10.90
CA PRO A 45 9.95 0.93 -9.96
C PRO A 45 10.59 0.92 -8.57
N ASP A 46 10.43 2.00 -7.81
CA ASP A 46 11.07 2.14 -6.51
C ASP A 46 10.55 1.10 -5.50
N SER A 47 9.28 0.69 -5.61
CA SER A 47 8.73 -0.42 -4.82
C SER A 47 9.46 -1.73 -5.05
N LYS A 48 9.84 -2.01 -6.31
CA LYS A 48 10.57 -3.22 -6.72
C LYS A 48 12.04 -3.17 -6.35
N LYS A 49 12.66 -1.98 -6.38
CA LYS A 49 14.00 -1.78 -5.80
C LYS A 49 14.00 -2.11 -4.31
N ALA A 50 13.05 -1.55 -3.56
CA ALA A 50 12.94 -1.79 -2.12
C ALA A 50 12.62 -3.26 -1.80
N GLU A 51 11.70 -3.90 -2.54
CA GLU A 51 11.39 -5.33 -2.40
C GLU A 51 12.63 -6.22 -2.55
N ARG A 52 13.49 -5.90 -3.52
CA ARG A 52 14.74 -6.63 -3.72
C ARG A 52 15.73 -6.41 -2.56
N SER A 53 15.96 -5.18 -2.14
CA SER A 53 16.84 -4.89 -1.00
C SER A 53 16.33 -5.54 0.30
N ILE A 54 15.01 -5.59 0.53
CA ILE A 54 14.39 -6.34 1.62
C ILE A 54 14.75 -7.83 1.54
N GLY A 55 14.64 -8.44 0.35
CA GLY A 55 15.02 -9.84 0.14
C GLY A 55 16.49 -10.11 0.47
N ILE A 56 17.39 -9.22 0.05
CA ILE A 56 18.82 -9.29 0.36
C ILE A 56 19.05 -9.19 1.87
N ILE A 57 18.49 -8.20 2.55
CA ILE A 57 18.65 -8.04 4.00
C ILE A 57 18.12 -9.27 4.75
N LYS A 58 16.97 -9.82 4.37
CA LYS A 58 16.44 -11.06 4.98
C LYS A 58 17.40 -12.23 4.79
N SER A 59 18.06 -12.35 3.63
CA SER A 59 19.08 -13.38 3.41
C SER A 59 20.33 -13.19 4.28
N MET A 60 20.77 -11.94 4.47
CA MET A 60 21.89 -11.61 5.37
C MET A 60 21.53 -11.94 6.81
N MET A 61 20.33 -11.55 7.26
CA MET A 61 19.82 -11.87 8.60
C MET A 61 19.75 -13.37 8.85
N ALA A 62 19.26 -14.16 7.88
CA ALA A 62 19.21 -15.62 8.00
C ALA A 62 20.61 -16.24 8.15
N THR A 63 21.60 -15.71 7.42
CA THR A 63 23.01 -16.13 7.56
C THR A 63 23.53 -15.82 8.98
N ARG A 64 23.22 -14.63 9.51
CA ARG A 64 23.62 -14.25 10.88
C ARG A 64 22.91 -15.10 11.93
N ASP A 65 21.64 -15.44 11.74
CA ASP A 65 20.88 -16.29 12.66
C ASP A 65 21.50 -17.70 12.78
N GLN A 66 22.05 -18.25 11.68
CA GLN A 66 22.81 -19.50 11.71
C GLN A 66 24.10 -19.35 12.55
N GLN A 67 24.83 -18.23 12.41
CA GLN A 67 26.04 -17.95 13.18
C GLN A 67 25.75 -17.76 14.67
N ILE A 68 24.67 -17.06 14.99
CA ILE A 68 24.16 -16.89 16.36
C ILE A 68 23.80 -18.24 16.97
N ALA A 69 23.04 -19.09 16.25
CA ALA A 69 22.66 -20.42 16.73
C ALA A 69 23.89 -21.31 16.95
N PHE A 70 24.84 -21.28 16.04
CA PHE A 70 26.12 -22.00 16.15
C PHE A 70 26.92 -21.56 17.39
N ASN A 71 27.11 -20.25 17.58
CA ASN A 71 27.87 -19.72 18.71
C ASN A 71 27.14 -19.96 20.05
N ARG A 72 25.81 -19.84 20.10
CA ARG A 72 25.01 -20.23 21.28
C ARG A 72 25.15 -21.71 21.59
N GLY A 73 25.14 -22.58 20.59
CA GLY A 73 25.36 -24.02 20.78
C GLY A 73 26.71 -24.33 21.42
N ARG A 74 27.78 -23.65 20.97
CA ARG A 74 29.13 -23.78 21.57
C ARG A 74 29.14 -23.34 23.03
N LEU A 75 28.51 -22.20 23.34
CA LEU A 75 28.40 -21.67 24.71
C LEU A 75 27.47 -22.51 25.60
N GLY A 76 26.51 -23.24 25.03
CA GLY A 76 25.56 -24.08 25.77
C GLY A 76 26.10 -25.46 26.20
N THR A 77 27.28 -25.86 25.73
CA THR A 77 27.97 -27.07 26.24
C THR A 77 28.47 -26.84 27.67
N GLU A 78 28.56 -27.87 28.52
CA GLU A 78 28.73 -27.75 30.00
C GLU A 78 29.91 -26.86 30.49
N GLN A 79 30.86 -26.50 29.63
CA GLN A 79 31.96 -25.57 29.94
C GLN A 79 31.70 -24.10 29.53
N GLY A 80 30.79 -23.84 28.59
CA GLY A 80 30.49 -22.50 28.06
C GLY A 80 29.47 -21.68 28.86
N GLY A 81 28.58 -22.33 29.62
CA GLY A 81 27.54 -21.67 30.42
C GLY A 81 28.07 -20.88 31.62
N ARG A 82 29.39 -20.87 31.84
CA ARG A 82 30.07 -20.14 32.92
C ARG A 82 30.88 -18.94 32.41
N PHE A 83 30.84 -18.62 31.11
CA PHE A 83 31.77 -17.62 30.53
C PHE A 83 31.38 -16.16 30.83
N ASP A 84 30.08 -15.89 30.98
CA ASP A 84 29.57 -14.55 31.28
C ASP A 84 29.95 -14.10 32.71
N ASP A 85 30.26 -15.06 33.60
CA ASP A 85 30.44 -14.85 35.04
C ASP A 85 31.87 -15.16 35.54
N ARG A 86 32.74 -15.77 34.73
CA ARG A 86 34.10 -16.20 35.16
C ARG A 86 35.15 -15.11 34.96
N SER A 87 35.81 -14.76 36.06
CA SER A 87 36.95 -13.84 36.07
C SER A 87 38.23 -14.51 35.53
N ILE A 88 39.15 -13.72 34.97
CA ILE A 88 40.50 -14.20 34.54
C ILE A 88 41.21 -14.93 35.68
N LYS A 89 40.98 -14.48 36.91
CA LYS A 89 41.54 -15.07 38.12
C LYS A 89 41.04 -16.50 38.34
N GLU A 90 39.73 -16.72 38.19
CA GLU A 90 39.14 -18.06 38.33
C GLU A 90 39.60 -19.01 37.22
N VAL A 91 39.76 -18.52 35.99
CA VAL A 91 40.31 -19.31 34.88
C VAL A 91 41.76 -19.73 35.18
N ILE A 92 42.60 -18.81 35.66
CA ILE A 92 43.99 -19.10 36.04
C ILE A 92 44.05 -20.08 37.21
N ASP A 93 43.18 -19.92 38.21
CA ASP A 93 43.13 -20.79 39.38
C ASP A 93 42.61 -22.20 39.04
N GLU A 94 41.76 -22.36 38.02
CA GLU A 94 41.35 -23.66 37.50
C GLU A 94 42.45 -24.32 36.66
N LEU A 95 43.15 -23.57 35.80
CA LEU A 95 44.27 -24.09 35.01
C LEU A 95 45.44 -24.58 35.89
N ARG A 96 45.68 -23.93 37.04
CA ARG A 96 46.72 -24.35 38.01
C ARG A 96 46.44 -25.68 38.71
N LYS A 97 45.21 -26.20 38.63
CA LYS A 97 44.83 -27.48 39.24
C LYS A 97 45.01 -28.67 38.28
N LEU A 98 45.33 -28.41 37.01
CA LEU A 98 45.56 -29.42 35.99
C LEU A 98 47.03 -29.83 35.97
N ASP A 99 47.30 -31.04 35.48
CA ASP A 99 48.66 -31.46 35.16
C ASP A 99 49.21 -30.61 34.00
N ASP A 100 50.51 -30.32 34.00
CA ASP A 100 51.16 -29.45 32.99
C ASP A 100 50.91 -29.91 31.54
N TYR A 101 50.62 -31.20 31.33
CA TYR A 101 50.27 -31.76 30.02
C TYR A 101 48.86 -31.38 29.53
N ASP A 102 47.92 -31.15 30.46
CA ASP A 102 46.50 -30.89 30.16
C ASP A 102 46.18 -29.39 30.08
N VAL A 103 47.04 -28.53 30.65
CA VAL A 103 46.91 -27.07 30.62
C VAL A 103 46.76 -26.49 29.19
N PRO A 104 47.53 -26.94 28.17
CA PRO A 104 47.37 -26.42 26.81
C PRO A 104 45.97 -26.68 26.23
N ALA A 105 45.45 -27.90 26.40
CA ALA A 105 44.13 -28.25 25.86
C ALA A 105 43.00 -27.48 26.56
N ALA A 106 43.09 -27.29 27.88
CA ALA A 106 42.12 -26.49 28.63
C ALA A 106 42.15 -25.01 28.21
N LEU A 107 43.34 -24.45 27.94
CA LEU A 107 43.48 -23.08 27.47
C LEU A 107 42.86 -22.86 26.07
N ASP A 108 43.05 -23.81 25.15
CA ASP A 108 42.45 -23.74 23.82
C ASP A 108 40.92 -23.71 23.87
N VAL A 109 40.32 -24.44 24.82
CA VAL A 109 38.87 -24.43 25.04
C VAL A 109 38.41 -23.06 25.56
N GLU A 110 39.11 -22.47 26.53
CA GLU A 110 38.77 -21.14 27.08
C GLU A 110 38.84 -20.04 26.00
N LEU A 111 39.89 -20.05 25.17
CA LEU A 111 40.05 -19.10 24.07
C LEU A 111 38.98 -19.30 22.98
N SER A 112 38.63 -20.55 22.69
CA SER A 112 37.57 -20.93 21.77
C SER A 112 36.21 -20.39 22.22
N LEU A 113 35.88 -20.51 23.51
CA LEU A 113 34.64 -20.00 24.10
C LEU A 113 34.60 -18.47 24.13
N TYR A 114 35.71 -17.79 24.49
CA TYR A 114 35.79 -16.34 24.43
C TYR A 114 35.57 -15.78 23.01
N THR A 115 36.17 -16.45 22.02
CA THR A 115 35.99 -16.13 20.59
C THR A 115 34.53 -16.30 20.17
N ALA A 116 33.86 -17.35 20.65
CA ALA A 116 32.43 -17.59 20.37
C ALA A 116 31.53 -16.51 21.00
N ALA A 117 31.79 -16.10 22.25
CA ALA A 117 31.04 -15.05 22.94
C ALA A 117 31.17 -13.68 22.24
N LEU A 118 32.39 -13.30 21.86
CA LEU A 118 32.61 -12.04 21.15
C LEU A 118 32.03 -12.07 19.72
N ALA A 119 32.08 -13.21 19.03
CA ALA A 119 31.43 -13.37 17.73
C ALA A 119 29.91 -13.26 17.84
N LEU A 120 29.31 -13.92 18.84
CA LEU A 120 27.88 -13.82 19.14
C LEU A 120 27.46 -12.37 19.38
N TYR A 121 28.24 -11.61 20.16
CA TYR A 121 27.95 -10.19 20.41
C TYR A 121 27.91 -9.36 19.12
N VAL A 122 28.90 -9.53 18.25
CA VAL A 122 28.97 -8.82 16.96
C VAL A 122 27.81 -9.21 16.06
N ASP A 123 27.47 -10.50 15.98
CA ASP A 123 26.36 -10.98 15.15
C ASP A 123 24.99 -10.49 15.66
N LEU A 124 24.82 -10.38 16.98
CA LEU A 124 23.62 -9.79 17.59
C LEU A 124 23.49 -8.30 17.24
N LYS A 125 24.57 -7.53 17.33
CA LYS A 125 24.59 -6.12 16.89
C LYS A 125 24.34 -5.98 15.39
N ALA A 126 24.85 -6.90 14.59
CA ALA A 126 24.59 -6.91 13.15
C ALA A 126 23.11 -7.16 12.85
N GLN A 127 22.50 -8.11 13.57
CA GLN A 127 21.06 -8.40 13.51
C GLN A 127 20.21 -7.16 13.84
N GLU A 128 20.56 -6.43 14.90
CA GLU A 128 19.88 -5.18 15.28
C GLU A 128 19.93 -4.14 14.16
N GLN A 129 21.12 -3.85 13.62
CA GLN A 129 21.29 -2.89 12.51
C GLN A 129 20.58 -3.33 11.22
N LEU A 130 20.57 -4.63 10.92
CA LEU A 130 19.84 -5.16 9.76
C LEU A 130 18.32 -5.06 9.95
N ARG A 131 17.81 -5.23 11.17
CA ARG A 131 16.38 -5.03 11.49
C ARG A 131 15.97 -3.57 11.32
N GLU A 132 16.74 -2.62 11.83
CA GLU A 132 16.47 -1.20 11.63
C GLU A 132 16.40 -0.82 10.15
N LYS A 133 17.34 -1.34 9.35
CA LYS A 133 17.34 -1.16 7.89
C LYS A 133 16.14 -1.82 7.22
N LEU A 134 15.77 -3.03 7.66
CA LEU A 134 14.61 -3.74 7.15
C LEU A 134 13.34 -2.92 7.38
N ASP A 135 13.12 -2.41 8.59
CA ASP A 135 11.96 -1.60 8.93
C ASP A 135 11.90 -0.31 8.10
N ALA A 136 13.04 0.35 7.91
CA ALA A 136 13.16 1.53 7.07
C ALA A 136 12.84 1.22 5.59
N LEU A 137 13.33 0.10 5.06
CA LEU A 137 13.03 -0.32 3.68
C LEU A 137 11.59 -0.77 3.51
N GLU A 138 11.00 -1.46 4.49
CA GLU A 138 9.58 -1.85 4.45
C GLU A 138 8.68 -0.62 4.46
N LYS A 139 9.02 0.42 5.24
CA LYS A 139 8.36 1.71 5.17
C LYS A 139 8.54 2.38 3.80
N ALA A 140 9.76 2.48 3.30
CA ALA A 140 10.04 3.08 1.99
C ALA A 140 9.31 2.34 0.85
N ARG A 141 9.22 1.00 0.93
CA ARG A 141 8.46 0.18 -0.02
C ARG A 141 6.97 0.51 0.03
N ARG A 142 6.37 0.63 1.23
CA ARG A 142 4.96 1.02 1.39
C ARG A 142 4.70 2.39 0.78
N ASP A 143 5.54 3.37 1.08
CA ASP A 143 5.42 4.73 0.55
C ASP A 143 5.59 4.75 -0.99
N ALA A 144 6.50 3.94 -1.53
CA ALA A 144 6.69 3.81 -2.98
C ALA A 144 5.49 3.14 -3.66
N LEU A 145 4.95 2.05 -3.09
CA LEU A 145 3.75 1.38 -3.60
C LEU A 145 2.54 2.33 -3.60
N GLU A 146 2.38 3.11 -2.55
CA GLU A 146 1.31 4.09 -2.47
C GLU A 146 1.44 5.14 -3.59
N LYS A 147 2.62 5.75 -3.75
CA LYS A 147 2.90 6.71 -4.83
C LYS A 147 2.70 6.14 -6.23
N GLU A 148 3.18 4.92 -6.46
CA GLU A 148 3.00 4.21 -7.72
C GLU A 148 1.51 3.95 -7.99
N SER A 149 0.74 3.55 -6.98
CA SER A 149 -0.70 3.33 -7.11
C SER A 149 -1.47 4.61 -7.44
N TYR A 150 -1.08 5.77 -6.88
CA TYR A 150 -1.67 7.06 -7.26
C TYR A 150 -1.30 7.46 -8.68
N LYS A 151 -0.05 7.22 -9.10
CA LYS A 151 0.39 7.52 -10.46
C LYS A 151 -0.39 6.66 -11.47
N GLU A 152 -0.53 5.37 -11.22
CA GLU A 152 -1.32 4.47 -12.04
C GLU A 152 -2.80 4.85 -12.06
N ALA A 153 -3.37 5.23 -10.92
CA ALA A 153 -4.73 5.73 -10.83
C ALA A 153 -4.92 7.03 -11.63
N ALA A 154 -3.97 7.97 -11.54
CA ALA A 154 -4.00 9.23 -12.27
C ALA A 154 -3.87 9.03 -13.78
N THR A 155 -2.98 8.14 -14.23
CA THR A 155 -2.89 7.75 -15.64
C THR A 155 -4.20 7.12 -16.12
N TYR A 156 -4.74 6.18 -15.34
CA TYR A 156 -6.02 5.55 -15.65
C TYR A 156 -7.17 6.57 -15.75
N ALA A 157 -7.27 7.50 -14.78
CA ALA A 157 -8.26 8.57 -14.80
C ALA A 157 -8.09 9.52 -16.00
N SER A 158 -6.85 9.82 -16.41
CA SER A 158 -6.57 10.64 -17.59
C SER A 158 -7.01 9.96 -18.89
N ASP A 159 -6.84 8.65 -18.99
CA ASP A 159 -7.26 7.90 -20.18
C ASP A 159 -8.79 7.79 -20.27
N ILE A 160 -9.47 7.75 -19.12
CA ILE A 160 -10.93 7.70 -19.04
C ILE A 160 -11.59 8.94 -19.64
N GLY A 161 -10.99 10.12 -19.53
CA GLY A 161 -11.53 11.32 -20.18
C GLY A 161 -11.72 11.13 -21.70
N LYS A 162 -10.76 10.46 -22.35
CA LYS A 162 -10.84 10.12 -23.78
C LYS A 162 -11.88 9.03 -24.04
N GLU A 163 -11.92 8.01 -23.17
CA GLU A 163 -12.90 6.92 -23.30
C GLU A 163 -14.33 7.42 -23.17
N ILE A 164 -14.60 8.30 -22.20
CA ILE A 164 -15.91 8.94 -22.02
C ILE A 164 -16.25 9.79 -23.24
N ALA A 165 -15.30 10.55 -23.78
CA ALA A 165 -15.52 11.35 -25.00
C ALA A 165 -15.90 10.47 -26.20
N ASN A 166 -15.21 9.33 -26.37
CA ASN A 166 -15.49 8.39 -27.45
C ASN A 166 -16.84 7.69 -27.30
N ARG A 167 -17.23 7.33 -26.08
CA ARG A 167 -18.48 6.58 -25.81
C ARG A 167 -19.72 7.47 -25.73
N PHE A 168 -19.59 8.63 -25.11
CA PHE A 168 -20.71 9.46 -24.69
C PHE A 168 -20.65 10.90 -25.24
N GLY A 169 -19.57 11.26 -25.94
CA GLY A 169 -19.39 12.56 -26.55
C GLY A 169 -18.66 13.57 -25.66
N ASN A 170 -18.17 14.64 -26.30
CA ASN A 170 -17.34 15.66 -25.66
C ASN A 170 -18.01 16.37 -24.49
N GLN A 171 -19.34 16.54 -24.54
CA GLN A 171 -20.08 17.25 -23.50
C GLN A 171 -20.10 16.46 -22.18
N VAL A 172 -20.28 15.14 -22.27
CA VAL A 172 -20.21 14.23 -21.11
C VAL A 172 -18.79 14.19 -20.55
N ALA A 173 -17.78 14.10 -21.43
CA ALA A 173 -16.38 14.13 -21.02
C ALA A 173 -16.01 15.45 -20.32
N GLN A 174 -16.55 16.57 -20.79
CA GLN A 174 -16.37 17.87 -20.14
C GLN A 174 -17.04 17.90 -18.77
N ALA A 175 -18.27 17.42 -18.63
CA ALA A 175 -18.96 17.34 -17.33
C ALA A 175 -18.17 16.46 -16.32
N ALA A 176 -17.65 15.31 -16.78
CA ALA A 176 -16.81 14.44 -15.97
C ALA A 176 -15.52 15.13 -15.53
N ASN A 177 -14.79 15.78 -16.45
CA ASN A 177 -13.56 16.52 -16.13
C ASN A 177 -13.81 17.70 -15.18
N ASP A 178 -14.91 18.40 -15.36
CA ASP A 178 -15.30 19.52 -14.52
C ASP A 178 -15.66 19.06 -13.09
N MET A 179 -16.39 17.95 -12.98
CA MET A 179 -16.65 17.30 -11.68
C MET A 179 -15.32 16.95 -11.00
N GLN A 180 -14.36 16.38 -11.73
CA GLN A 180 -13.04 16.02 -11.19
C GLN A 180 -12.29 17.24 -10.64
N LYS A 181 -12.25 18.35 -11.40
CA LYS A 181 -11.65 19.61 -10.95
C LYS A 181 -12.34 20.19 -9.72
N GLY A 182 -13.64 19.96 -9.60
CA GLY A 182 -14.47 20.42 -8.49
C GLY A 182 -14.21 19.70 -7.16
N ILE A 183 -13.48 18.58 -7.13
CA ILE A 183 -13.30 17.75 -5.91
C ILE A 183 -12.37 18.40 -4.88
N ALA A 184 -11.30 19.04 -5.34
CA ALA A 184 -10.22 19.50 -4.45
C ALA A 184 -10.74 20.51 -3.42
N GLY A 185 -10.57 20.18 -2.13
CA GLY A 185 -10.97 21.04 -1.01
C GLY A 185 -12.46 21.07 -0.70
N LYS A 186 -13.31 20.31 -1.42
CA LYS A 186 -14.73 20.21 -1.10
C LYS A 186 -14.97 19.26 0.06
N ARG A 187 -15.92 19.65 0.92
CA ARG A 187 -16.58 18.74 1.86
C ARG A 187 -17.84 18.20 1.20
N ILE A 188 -18.18 16.95 1.52
CA ILE A 188 -19.49 16.42 1.13
C ILE A 188 -20.58 17.08 1.99
N GLY A 189 -21.66 17.50 1.36
CA GLY A 189 -22.89 17.94 1.98
C GLY A 189 -23.69 16.76 2.50
N SER A 190 -24.80 17.07 3.16
CA SER A 190 -25.69 16.05 3.72
C SER A 190 -26.52 15.35 2.62
N TYR A 191 -26.94 14.11 2.89
CA TYR A 191 -27.94 13.40 2.06
C TYR A 191 -29.16 14.26 1.68
N GLN A 192 -29.68 15.07 2.61
CA GLN A 192 -30.86 15.91 2.34
C GLN A 192 -30.58 17.03 1.33
N GLU A 193 -29.40 17.67 1.41
CA GLU A 193 -28.98 18.69 0.45
C GLU A 193 -28.71 18.08 -0.93
N ALA A 194 -28.03 16.93 -0.95
CA ALA A 194 -27.76 16.17 -2.16
C ALA A 194 -29.06 15.75 -2.85
N LEU A 195 -30.00 15.18 -2.10
CA LEU A 195 -31.32 14.81 -2.61
C LEU A 195 -32.06 16.00 -3.21
N LYS A 196 -32.12 17.13 -2.51
CA LYS A 196 -32.76 18.35 -3.02
C LYS A 196 -32.12 18.86 -4.30
N SER A 197 -30.79 18.79 -4.40
CA SER A 197 -30.05 19.20 -5.59
C SER A 197 -30.33 18.25 -6.76
N PHE A 198 -30.27 16.94 -6.51
CA PHE A 198 -30.47 15.92 -7.53
C PHE A 198 -31.92 15.82 -8.01
N GLU A 199 -32.90 16.09 -7.14
CA GLU A 199 -34.32 16.06 -7.50
C GLU A 199 -34.63 17.02 -8.66
N LYS A 200 -34.02 18.22 -8.67
CA LYS A 200 -34.14 19.17 -9.79
C LYS A 200 -33.72 18.56 -11.12
N LEU A 201 -32.64 17.79 -11.10
CA LEU A 201 -32.09 17.11 -12.26
C LEU A 201 -33.02 15.95 -12.66
N SER A 202 -33.37 15.07 -11.73
CA SER A 202 -34.22 13.89 -11.97
C SER A 202 -35.62 14.21 -12.53
N GLN A 203 -36.15 15.40 -12.21
CA GLN A 203 -37.45 15.87 -12.70
C GLN A 203 -37.39 16.41 -14.13
N ASN A 204 -36.20 16.59 -14.69
CA ASN A 204 -36.03 17.06 -16.06
C ASN A 204 -36.62 16.05 -17.07
N PRO A 205 -37.53 16.46 -17.95
CA PRO A 205 -38.05 15.59 -19.01
C PRO A 205 -36.96 14.97 -19.88
N GLY A 206 -35.82 15.66 -20.06
CA GLY A 206 -34.69 15.16 -20.85
C GLY A 206 -33.92 14.00 -20.23
N LEU A 207 -34.16 13.68 -18.94
CA LEU A 207 -33.65 12.44 -18.33
C LEU A 207 -34.63 11.27 -18.41
N ARG A 208 -35.84 11.48 -18.93
CA ARG A 208 -36.83 10.40 -19.02
C ARG A 208 -36.48 9.49 -20.18
N LEU A 209 -36.11 8.26 -19.84
CA LEU A 209 -35.99 7.18 -20.80
C LEU A 209 -37.37 6.66 -21.18
N ASN A 210 -37.53 6.24 -22.43
CA ASN A 210 -38.67 5.41 -22.80
C ASN A 210 -38.53 4.02 -22.13
N ALA A 211 -39.62 3.26 -22.10
CA ALA A 211 -39.66 1.96 -21.42
C ALA A 211 -38.61 0.97 -21.96
N LYS A 212 -38.34 0.97 -23.27
CA LYS A 212 -37.36 0.08 -23.89
C LYS A 212 -35.94 0.42 -23.42
N ASP A 213 -35.59 1.69 -23.41
CA ASP A 213 -34.25 2.17 -23.05
C ASP A 213 -34.02 2.03 -21.54
N SER A 214 -35.04 2.28 -20.72
CA SER A 214 -35.02 2.01 -19.28
C SER A 214 -34.70 0.54 -18.96
N VAL A 215 -35.36 -0.40 -19.64
CA VAL A 215 -35.10 -1.84 -19.48
C VAL A 215 -33.70 -2.21 -19.96
N ALA A 216 -33.27 -1.67 -21.10
CA ALA A 216 -31.94 -1.96 -21.66
C ALA A 216 -30.81 -1.47 -20.73
N VAL A 217 -30.94 -0.26 -20.17
CA VAL A 217 -29.98 0.28 -19.20
C VAL A 217 -29.96 -0.57 -17.93
N ALA A 218 -31.13 -0.94 -17.40
CA ALA A 218 -31.21 -1.79 -16.21
C ALA A 218 -30.53 -3.16 -16.43
N GLN A 219 -30.77 -3.82 -17.56
CA GLN A 219 -30.12 -5.09 -17.88
C GLN A 219 -28.61 -4.95 -18.04
N ALA A 220 -28.15 -3.85 -18.64
CA ALA A 220 -26.72 -3.58 -18.77
C ALA A 220 -26.04 -3.39 -17.40
N LEU A 221 -26.72 -2.74 -16.45
CA LEU A 221 -26.24 -2.58 -15.07
C LEU A 221 -26.25 -3.91 -14.30
N GLU A 222 -27.32 -4.70 -14.44
CA GLU A 222 -27.45 -6.03 -13.81
C GLU A 222 -26.36 -7.00 -14.27
N ALA A 223 -25.89 -6.86 -15.52
CA ALA A 223 -24.84 -7.68 -16.11
C ALA A 223 -23.42 -7.32 -15.66
N LEU A 224 -23.23 -6.24 -14.90
CA LEU A 224 -21.92 -5.82 -14.45
C LEU A 224 -21.34 -6.79 -13.40
N ASP A 225 -20.06 -7.10 -13.54
CA ASP A 225 -19.32 -7.76 -12.47
C ASP A 225 -19.11 -6.77 -11.31
N LYS A 226 -19.87 -7.00 -10.22
CA LYS A 226 -19.96 -6.08 -9.08
C LYS A 226 -18.63 -5.95 -8.32
N ALA A 227 -17.78 -6.98 -8.32
CA ALA A 227 -16.47 -6.94 -7.68
C ALA A 227 -15.50 -6.05 -8.48
N THR A 228 -15.38 -6.32 -9.78
CA THR A 228 -14.55 -5.54 -10.71
C THR A 228 -15.02 -4.08 -10.75
N LEU A 229 -16.33 -3.84 -10.71
CA LEU A 229 -16.89 -2.50 -10.64
C LEU A 229 -16.41 -1.75 -9.38
N GLY A 230 -16.53 -2.36 -8.20
CA GLY A 230 -16.08 -1.76 -6.94
C GLY A 230 -14.58 -1.44 -6.93
N ASP A 231 -13.76 -2.35 -7.47
CA ASP A 231 -12.31 -2.15 -7.60
C ASP A 231 -11.97 -0.98 -8.54
N ASN A 232 -12.66 -0.88 -9.68
CA ASN A 232 -12.49 0.24 -10.62
C ASN A 232 -12.93 1.58 -9.99
N MET A 233 -14.04 1.60 -9.26
CA MET A 233 -14.51 2.79 -8.55
C MET A 233 -13.49 3.26 -7.52
N LEU A 234 -12.91 2.34 -6.74
CA LEU A 234 -11.88 2.66 -5.75
C LEU A 234 -10.59 3.15 -6.44
N ARG A 235 -10.15 2.47 -7.50
CA ARG A 235 -8.99 2.88 -8.29
C ARG A 235 -9.16 4.29 -8.86
N LEU A 236 -10.36 4.64 -9.32
CA LEU A 236 -10.67 5.99 -9.79
C LEU A 236 -10.70 7.00 -8.65
N GLY A 237 -11.29 6.65 -7.52
CA GLY A 237 -11.28 7.48 -6.32
C GLY A 237 -9.85 7.82 -5.84
N LYS A 238 -8.91 6.88 -5.98
CA LYS A 238 -7.49 7.12 -5.64
C LYS A 238 -6.89 8.27 -6.45
N ALA A 239 -7.24 8.41 -7.72
CA ALA A 239 -6.80 9.55 -8.55
C ALA A 239 -7.26 10.91 -7.97
N PHE A 240 -8.28 10.91 -7.12
CA PHE A 240 -8.89 12.11 -6.51
C PHE A 240 -8.68 12.19 -4.99
N GLY A 241 -7.68 11.48 -4.45
CA GLY A 241 -7.25 11.60 -3.06
C GLY A 241 -7.91 10.65 -2.07
N VAL A 242 -8.53 9.55 -2.55
CA VAL A 242 -8.88 8.41 -1.68
C VAL A 242 -7.60 7.63 -1.32
N THR A 243 -7.36 7.41 -0.04
CA THR A 243 -6.13 6.77 0.46
C THR A 243 -6.34 5.29 0.84
N GLY A 244 -7.58 4.86 1.02
CA GLY A 244 -7.91 3.47 1.35
C GLY A 244 -9.41 3.25 1.53
N GLY A 245 -9.82 1.98 1.64
CA GLY A 245 -11.22 1.59 1.81
C GLY A 245 -11.66 0.51 0.84
N VAL A 246 -12.96 0.22 0.84
CA VAL A 246 -13.61 -0.71 -0.08
C VAL A 246 -14.96 -0.14 -0.51
N ILE A 247 -15.31 -0.33 -1.78
CA ILE A 247 -16.62 0.06 -2.33
C ILE A 247 -17.38 -1.21 -2.70
N GLN A 248 -18.50 -1.46 -2.03
CA GLN A 248 -19.39 -2.57 -2.35
C GLN A 248 -20.39 -2.13 -3.41
N ALA A 249 -20.17 -2.52 -4.67
CA ALA A 249 -20.97 -2.02 -5.77
C ALA A 249 -22.37 -2.66 -5.87
N ALA A 250 -22.66 -3.74 -5.14
CA ALA A 250 -23.95 -4.44 -5.23
C ALA A 250 -25.15 -3.54 -4.91
N GLY A 251 -25.13 -2.87 -3.75
CA GLY A 251 -26.20 -1.92 -3.36
C GLY A 251 -26.33 -0.75 -4.33
N LEU A 252 -25.19 -0.21 -4.81
CA LEU A 252 -25.17 0.86 -5.82
C LEU A 252 -25.79 0.42 -7.14
N VAL A 253 -25.49 -0.78 -7.62
CA VAL A 253 -26.05 -1.34 -8.86
C VAL A 253 -27.54 -1.59 -8.70
N ASP A 254 -27.95 -2.28 -7.64
CA ASP A 254 -29.35 -2.69 -7.43
C ASP A 254 -30.26 -1.46 -7.26
N SER A 255 -29.79 -0.42 -6.56
CA SER A 255 -30.50 0.85 -6.41
C SER A 255 -30.50 1.70 -7.70
N ALA A 256 -29.42 1.70 -8.49
CA ALA A 256 -29.39 2.37 -9.79
C ALA A 256 -30.37 1.70 -10.78
N VAL A 257 -30.42 0.37 -10.80
CA VAL A 257 -31.40 -0.41 -11.58
C VAL A 257 -32.82 -0.03 -11.19
N SER A 258 -33.11 0.08 -9.89
CA SER A 258 -34.41 0.54 -9.41
C SER A 258 -34.72 1.97 -9.89
N GLY A 259 -33.75 2.87 -9.81
CA GLY A 259 -33.88 4.26 -10.27
C GLY A 259 -34.22 4.36 -11.76
N PHE A 260 -33.55 3.59 -12.61
CA PHE A 260 -33.86 3.55 -14.05
C PHE A 260 -35.23 2.94 -14.35
N LYS A 261 -35.68 1.94 -13.58
CA LYS A 261 -37.00 1.29 -13.75
C LYS A 261 -38.17 2.13 -13.22
N THR A 262 -37.97 2.86 -12.12
CA THR A 262 -39.06 3.49 -11.35
C THR A 262 -39.03 5.01 -11.37
N GLY A 263 -37.87 5.61 -11.65
CA GLY A 263 -37.62 7.05 -11.49
C GLY A 263 -37.33 7.48 -10.05
N ASP A 264 -37.38 6.57 -9.06
CA ASP A 264 -37.04 6.88 -7.67
C ASP A 264 -35.55 6.68 -7.40
N TRP A 265 -34.83 7.79 -7.26
CA TRP A 265 -33.38 7.83 -7.06
C TRP A 265 -32.95 7.98 -5.59
N LYS A 266 -33.90 8.09 -4.65
CA LYS A 266 -33.60 8.20 -3.22
C LYS A 266 -32.78 7.02 -2.71
N PRO A 267 -33.10 5.75 -3.05
CA PRO A 267 -32.28 4.61 -2.63
C PRO A 267 -30.85 4.69 -3.14
N PHE A 268 -30.65 5.14 -4.39
CA PHE A 268 -29.33 5.24 -4.99
C PHE A 268 -28.45 6.30 -4.30
N LEU A 269 -29.00 7.48 -4.02
CA LEU A 269 -28.28 8.51 -3.27
C LEU A 269 -27.90 8.01 -1.86
N LEU A 270 -28.81 7.30 -1.18
CA LEU A 270 -28.53 6.74 0.14
C LEU A 270 -27.39 5.71 0.09
N GLU A 271 -27.43 4.80 -0.89
CA GLU A 271 -26.36 3.83 -1.12
C GLU A 271 -25.03 4.51 -1.46
N LEU A 272 -25.06 5.59 -2.24
CA LEU A 272 -23.89 6.39 -2.59
C LEU A 272 -23.21 7.02 -1.36
N GLU A 273 -24.00 7.64 -0.46
CA GLU A 273 -23.47 8.14 0.81
C GLU A 273 -22.92 7.01 1.67
N SER A 274 -23.66 5.91 1.81
CA SER A 274 -23.27 4.76 2.63
C SER A 274 -22.03 4.02 2.12
N ALA A 275 -21.76 4.08 0.81
CA ALA A 275 -20.61 3.46 0.18
C ALA A 275 -19.31 4.21 0.51
N VAL A 276 -19.41 5.48 0.88
CA VAL A 276 -18.27 6.38 1.06
C VAL A 276 -18.07 6.73 2.53
N VAL A 277 -19.13 7.15 3.23
CA VAL A 277 -19.05 7.60 4.63
C VAL A 277 -18.71 6.42 5.54
N GLY A 278 -17.59 6.54 6.26
CA GLY A 278 -17.11 5.53 7.21
C GLY A 278 -16.48 4.27 6.59
N LYS A 279 -16.55 4.09 5.27
CA LYS A 279 -15.95 2.95 4.54
C LYS A 279 -14.71 3.31 3.73
N VAL A 280 -14.51 4.60 3.47
CA VAL A 280 -13.39 5.13 2.67
C VAL A 280 -12.60 6.16 3.47
N ALA A 281 -11.28 6.14 3.30
CA ALA A 281 -10.34 7.11 3.87
C ALA A 281 -9.88 8.13 2.82
N GLY A 282 -9.63 9.37 3.25
CA GLY A 282 -9.23 10.47 2.37
C GLY A 282 -10.42 11.25 1.80
N SER A 283 -10.39 11.53 0.51
CA SER A 283 -11.37 12.39 -0.17
C SER A 283 -12.71 11.68 -0.41
N LEU A 284 -13.74 12.04 0.36
CA LEU A 284 -15.10 11.50 0.17
C LEU A 284 -15.72 11.96 -1.17
N ALA A 285 -15.52 13.22 -1.56
CA ALA A 285 -15.92 13.70 -2.89
C ALA A 285 -15.16 12.97 -4.02
N GLY A 286 -13.89 12.63 -3.79
CA GLY A 286 -13.09 11.80 -4.67
C GLY A 286 -13.66 10.40 -4.85
N ALA A 287 -14.11 9.77 -3.76
CA ALA A 287 -14.77 8.47 -3.80
C ALA A 287 -16.09 8.52 -4.58
N MET A 288 -16.92 9.53 -4.35
CA MET A 288 -18.19 9.71 -5.09
C MET A 288 -17.96 9.93 -6.59
N ALA A 289 -16.95 10.73 -6.96
CA ALA A 289 -16.56 10.88 -8.35
C ALA A 289 -16.02 9.57 -8.95
N GLY A 290 -15.23 8.81 -8.18
CA GLY A 290 -14.77 7.47 -8.55
C GLY A 290 -15.93 6.50 -8.83
N ILE A 291 -16.97 6.54 -8.00
CA ILE A 291 -18.21 5.76 -8.20
C ILE A 291 -18.89 6.14 -9.51
N ALA A 292 -19.13 7.44 -9.73
CA ALA A 292 -19.78 7.92 -10.95
C ALA A 292 -19.01 7.50 -12.21
N LEU A 293 -17.70 7.74 -12.24
CA LEU A 293 -16.86 7.37 -13.39
C LEU A 293 -16.76 5.85 -13.58
N GLY A 294 -16.75 5.08 -12.49
CA GLY A 294 -16.76 3.62 -12.52
C GLY A 294 -17.98 3.07 -13.26
N PHE A 295 -19.16 3.66 -13.06
CA PHE A 295 -20.35 3.31 -13.84
C PHE A 295 -20.18 3.63 -15.32
N LEU A 296 -19.69 4.82 -15.68
CA LEU A 296 -19.57 5.24 -17.09
C LEU A 296 -18.66 4.32 -17.90
N VAL A 297 -17.55 3.87 -17.32
CA VAL A 297 -16.57 3.04 -18.04
C VAL A 297 -16.97 1.57 -18.09
N SER A 298 -17.81 1.13 -17.15
CA SER A 298 -18.22 -0.28 -17.04
C SER A 298 -19.45 -0.61 -17.86
N VAL A 299 -20.33 0.37 -18.13
CA VAL A 299 -21.48 0.16 -19.02
C VAL A 299 -21.01 0.06 -20.48
N PRO A 300 -21.41 -0.99 -21.23
CA PRO A 300 -21.00 -1.18 -22.63
C PRO A 300 -21.37 -0.01 -23.55
N ALA A 301 -20.46 0.34 -24.45
CA ALA A 301 -20.71 1.34 -25.49
C ALA A 301 -21.84 0.84 -26.43
N GLY A 302 -22.87 1.66 -26.64
CA GLY A 302 -24.04 1.32 -27.47
C GLY A 302 -25.33 1.05 -26.68
N ALA A 303 -25.29 1.05 -25.34
CA ALA A 303 -26.51 1.12 -24.54
C ALA A 303 -27.26 2.43 -24.85
N VAL A 304 -28.50 2.30 -25.30
CA VAL A 304 -29.34 3.44 -25.70
C VAL A 304 -29.46 4.41 -24.51
N ALA A 305 -29.27 5.70 -24.77
CA ALA A 305 -29.29 6.82 -23.81
C ALA A 305 -28.05 7.02 -22.90
N GLY A 306 -26.85 6.81 -23.44
CA GLY A 306 -25.59 7.08 -22.73
C GLY A 306 -25.46 8.48 -22.12
N THR A 307 -26.02 9.53 -22.74
CA THR A 307 -26.03 10.89 -22.16
C THR A 307 -26.87 11.00 -20.90
N VAL A 308 -28.05 10.36 -20.88
CA VAL A 308 -28.95 10.35 -19.70
C VAL A 308 -28.29 9.58 -18.56
N LEU A 309 -27.74 8.40 -18.87
CA LEU A 309 -27.01 7.58 -17.91
C LEU A 309 -25.86 8.37 -17.29
N ALA A 310 -25.09 9.08 -18.12
CA ALA A 310 -23.98 9.87 -17.62
C ALA A 310 -24.41 11.07 -16.78
N ALA A 311 -25.46 11.78 -17.21
CA ALA A 311 -26.03 12.87 -16.44
C ALA A 311 -26.53 12.41 -15.06
N VAL A 312 -27.17 11.24 -14.98
CA VAL A 312 -27.61 10.65 -13.70
C VAL A 312 -26.41 10.40 -12.78
N PHE A 313 -25.39 9.67 -13.23
CA PHE A 313 -24.29 9.29 -12.35
C PHE A 313 -23.40 10.48 -11.95
N ILE A 314 -23.05 11.35 -12.90
CA ILE A 314 -22.27 12.56 -12.60
C ILE A 314 -23.10 13.49 -11.71
N GLY A 315 -24.38 13.69 -12.02
CA GLY A 315 -25.27 14.55 -11.25
C GLY A 315 -25.50 14.04 -9.82
N ALA A 316 -25.65 12.73 -9.63
CA ALA A 316 -25.81 12.14 -8.31
C ALA A 316 -24.56 12.33 -7.46
N ALA A 317 -23.36 12.07 -8.01
CA ALA A 317 -22.11 12.36 -7.29
C ALA A 317 -21.95 13.86 -7.00
N SER A 318 -22.09 14.72 -8.01
CA SER A 318 -21.97 16.18 -7.86
C SER A 318 -22.97 16.75 -6.87
N SER A 319 -24.16 16.16 -6.71
CA SER A 319 -25.15 16.65 -5.74
C SER A 319 -24.62 16.73 -4.30
N TYR A 320 -23.63 15.91 -3.96
CA TYR A 320 -23.00 15.93 -2.64
C TYR A 320 -21.90 16.99 -2.47
N PHE A 321 -21.34 17.57 -3.52
CA PHE A 321 -20.18 18.46 -3.34
C PHE A 321 -20.10 19.65 -4.31
N ASP A 322 -20.97 19.68 -5.32
CA ASP A 322 -21.01 20.70 -6.35
C ASP A 322 -22.43 20.83 -6.96
N THR A 323 -23.32 21.52 -6.25
CA THR A 323 -24.71 21.73 -6.68
C THR A 323 -24.81 22.60 -7.93
N GLU A 324 -23.86 23.51 -8.16
CA GLU A 324 -23.76 24.30 -9.39
C GLU A 324 -23.51 23.40 -10.60
N LYS A 325 -22.68 22.36 -10.45
CA LYS A 325 -22.50 21.35 -11.50
C LYS A 325 -23.77 20.58 -11.78
N VAL A 326 -24.61 20.29 -10.77
CA VAL A 326 -25.91 19.66 -11.00
C VAL A 326 -26.82 20.57 -11.84
N ASP A 327 -26.84 21.88 -11.55
CA ASP A 327 -27.63 22.84 -12.33
C ASP A 327 -27.09 22.97 -13.78
N GLN A 328 -25.76 23.00 -13.97
CA GLN A 328 -25.16 22.91 -15.30
C GLN A 328 -25.54 21.62 -16.01
N ILE A 329 -25.58 20.50 -15.26
CA ILE A 329 -25.95 19.21 -15.80
C ILE A 329 -27.43 19.18 -16.23
N ASN A 330 -28.27 19.90 -15.53
CA ASN A 330 -29.66 20.01 -15.87
C ASN A 330 -29.87 20.77 -17.20
N GLN A 331 -29.07 21.81 -17.46
CA GLN A 331 -29.21 22.68 -18.63
C GLN A 331 -28.89 21.95 -19.96
N TRP A 332 -27.77 21.24 -20.05
CA TRP A 332 -27.42 20.53 -21.28
C TRP A 332 -28.35 19.36 -21.58
N VAL A 333 -28.80 18.60 -20.59
CA VAL A 333 -29.76 17.51 -20.82
C VAL A 333 -31.08 18.04 -21.38
N THR A 334 -31.51 19.22 -20.93
CA THR A 334 -32.66 19.93 -21.52
C THR A 334 -32.42 20.26 -23.00
N GLY A 335 -31.20 20.67 -23.35
CA GLY A 335 -30.81 21.01 -24.73
C GLY A 335 -30.71 19.82 -25.68
N VAL A 336 -30.60 18.59 -25.18
CA VAL A 336 -30.61 17.36 -26.00
C VAL A 336 -32.02 17.00 -26.48
N VAL A 337 -33.07 17.57 -25.87
CA VAL A 337 -34.49 17.23 -26.12
C VAL A 337 -35.28 18.38 -26.79
N ALA A 338 -34.60 19.44 -27.28
CA ALA A 338 -35.24 20.43 -28.13
C ALA A 338 -35.61 19.81 -29.51
N PRO A 339 -36.80 20.13 -30.07
CA PRO A 339 -37.45 19.37 -31.14
C PRO A 339 -36.71 19.28 -32.47
#